data_AF-A0AAD5GKH7-F1
#
_entry.id   AF-A0AAD5GKH7-F1
#
_cell.length_a   1.000
_cell.length_b   1.000
_cell.length_c   1.000
_cell.angle_alpha   90.00
_cell.angle_beta   90.00
_cell.angle_gamma   90.00
#
_symmetry.space_group_name_H-M   'P 1'
#
loop_
_entity.id
_entity.type
_entity.pdbx_description
1 polymer ?
#
loop_
_entity_poly.entity_id
_entity_poly.type
_entity_poly.pdbx_seq_one_letter_code
_entity_poly.pdbx_strand_id
1 'polypeptide(L)'
;AHYKCSAPDTSNNLTDKNLRLHNHNHHHSSVIEMLTSSSSSFHGRPSSQFTHSTTSKTLNKPYPPLPTTKPHHFIPSLSALLLSSKIISSNSFKIRALYRDFDDSTASEKESRPFFPILHSVKIPVGDRHIIVETGQIGRQASGSVVVKDGETIVYTSVCLSDVPSEPSDFFPMSVNYQERFSAAVEDFLSGREGQRTMRLIDRPLRPTMLKGFYHETQILSWVLSYDGLHSPDSLAVTAAGIAVALSEVPTTNTIAGVRIGLIDDKFVVNPTTVEMENSKLDLMLAGSETGILMIEGYCDFLPEEKLLQAIEVGQDAVRAICKEVDNLVKKCGKPKMVDSINLPPPELYKHVEEIAGDELVKVLQLKNKVPRRKALSLLEEKVLSILTEEGYVYKGETCVGAEITPDMLEDEDEEEEFVVDGEVDEGDVHIKPVLKKPVPTFYSDVDVKLVFKSVTSKYLRKRIVEGGKRSDGRTLEEIRVIDAECGLLPRAHGSALFTRGET
;
A
#
# COMPACT_ATOMS: atom_id res chain seq x y z
N ALA A 1 13.58 -22.22 -46.54
CA ALA A 1 14.80 -22.89 -47.05
C ALA A 1 16.00 -22.40 -46.24
N HIS A 2 17.08 -23.18 -46.16
CA HIS A 2 18.21 -22.95 -45.25
C HIS A 2 18.93 -21.61 -45.43
N TYR A 3 19.43 -21.07 -44.31
CA TYR A 3 20.71 -20.37 -44.28
C TYR A 3 21.67 -21.15 -43.37
N LYS A 4 22.85 -21.48 -43.89
CA LYS A 4 23.99 -22.05 -43.16
C LYS A 4 25.03 -20.95 -42.98
N CYS A 5 25.61 -20.83 -41.78
CA CYS A 5 26.87 -20.12 -41.59
C CYS A 5 27.99 -21.12 -41.37
N SER A 6 29.08 -20.93 -42.10
CA SER A 6 30.31 -21.74 -42.06
C SER A 6 31.35 -21.07 -41.16
N ALA A 7 32.10 -21.89 -40.42
CA ALA A 7 33.35 -21.50 -39.78
C ALA A 7 34.54 -22.15 -40.52
N PRO A 8 35.71 -21.50 -40.60
CA PRO A 8 36.89 -22.08 -41.23
C PRO A 8 37.78 -22.83 -40.22
N ASP A 9 38.26 -24.01 -40.62
CA ASP A 9 39.31 -24.73 -39.92
C ASP A 9 40.69 -24.11 -40.18
N THR A 10 41.54 -24.05 -39.15
CA THR A 10 43.00 -24.06 -39.32
C THR A 10 43.63 -24.98 -38.28
N SER A 11 43.97 -26.21 -38.69
CA SER A 11 44.91 -27.06 -37.99
C SER A 11 46.27 -27.01 -38.72
N ASN A 12 47.36 -26.95 -37.97
CA ASN A 12 48.67 -27.33 -38.51
C ASN A 12 49.57 -27.89 -37.40
N ASN A 13 50.32 -28.93 -37.76
CA ASN A 13 51.04 -29.80 -36.84
C ASN A 13 52.35 -29.17 -36.31
N LEU A 14 52.85 -29.69 -35.19
CA LEU A 14 54.22 -30.24 -35.10
C LEU A 14 54.43 -31.06 -33.82
N THR A 15 55.35 -32.03 -33.91
CA THR A 15 55.49 -33.19 -33.01
C THR A 15 56.77 -33.19 -32.17
N ASP A 16 56.71 -33.91 -31.05
CA ASP A 16 57.78 -34.60 -30.30
C ASP A 16 59.16 -33.93 -30.05
N LYS A 17 59.56 -33.84 -28.76
CA LYS A 17 60.50 -34.83 -28.16
C LYS A 17 60.87 -34.60 -26.67
N ASN A 18 60.94 -35.75 -25.98
CA ASN A 18 61.88 -36.16 -24.92
C ASN A 18 61.68 -35.81 -23.42
N LEU A 19 61.80 -36.89 -22.63
CA LEU A 19 61.73 -37.04 -21.17
C LEU A 19 63.00 -36.58 -20.42
N ARG A 20 62.84 -36.23 -19.13
CA ARG A 20 63.56 -36.77 -17.93
C ARG A 20 62.98 -36.14 -16.64
N LEU A 21 62.29 -36.87 -15.77
CA LEU A 21 62.75 -37.77 -14.68
C LEU A 21 63.19 -37.07 -13.37
N HIS A 22 62.26 -37.03 -12.39
CA HIS A 22 62.36 -37.44 -10.96
C HIS A 22 61.32 -36.67 -10.10
N ASN A 23 60.43 -37.34 -9.34
CA ASN A 23 60.63 -38.03 -8.04
C ASN A 23 61.03 -37.05 -6.91
N HIS A 24 60.42 -37.04 -5.71
CA HIS A 24 59.30 -37.82 -5.14
C HIS A 24 58.86 -37.15 -3.80
N ASN A 25 57.79 -37.67 -3.16
CA ASN A 25 57.53 -37.64 -1.68
C ASN A 25 56.96 -36.35 -1.03
N HIS A 26 56.11 -36.42 0.02
CA HIS A 26 55.34 -37.54 0.58
C HIS A 26 54.12 -37.05 1.40
N HIS A 27 53.06 -37.84 1.46
CA HIS A 27 52.09 -37.82 2.56
C HIS A 27 52.61 -38.59 3.79
N HIS A 28 52.41 -38.01 4.99
CA HIS A 28 52.23 -38.59 6.33
C HIS A 28 51.61 -37.44 7.18
N SER A 29 50.86 -37.59 8.29
CA SER A 29 50.66 -38.69 9.23
C SER A 29 49.27 -38.59 9.91
N SER A 30 48.76 -39.76 10.31
CA SER A 30 47.80 -40.03 11.39
C SER A 30 47.96 -39.23 12.70
N VAL A 31 46.87 -39.17 13.51
CA VAL A 31 46.78 -39.78 14.87
C VAL A 31 45.37 -40.36 15.09
N ILE A 32 45.27 -41.50 15.79
CA ILE A 32 44.05 -42.15 16.32
C ILE A 32 44.30 -42.46 17.81
N GLU A 33 43.34 -42.17 18.69
CA GLU A 33 43.10 -42.84 19.99
C GLU A 33 41.57 -42.75 20.26
N MET A 34 40.78 -43.83 20.18
CA MET A 34 40.61 -44.96 21.12
C MET A 34 39.93 -44.60 22.46
N LEU A 35 38.71 -45.11 22.66
CA LEU A 35 38.31 -45.79 23.91
C LEU A 35 37.08 -46.70 23.75
N THR A 36 36.99 -47.70 24.62
CA THR A 36 36.21 -48.95 24.49
C THR A 36 35.68 -49.44 25.84
N SER A 37 34.57 -50.18 25.96
CA SER A 37 33.44 -50.51 25.06
C SER A 37 32.47 -51.45 25.82
N SER A 38 31.14 -51.39 25.62
CA SER A 38 30.25 -52.41 26.21
C SER A 38 28.93 -52.70 25.46
N SER A 39 28.68 -54.00 25.32
CA SER A 39 27.44 -54.72 24.96
C SER A 39 26.16 -54.22 25.68
N SER A 40 24.94 -54.44 25.20
CA SER A 40 24.40 -55.76 24.78
C SER A 40 23.18 -55.75 23.83
N SER A 41 22.74 -56.96 23.44
CA SER A 41 21.88 -57.30 22.31
C SER A 41 20.43 -57.68 22.66
N PHE A 42 19.47 -57.48 21.75
CA PHE A 42 18.33 -58.38 21.42
C PHE A 42 17.74 -57.91 20.05
N HIS A 43 17.94 -58.62 18.94
CA HIS A 43 17.02 -59.63 18.32
C HIS A 43 15.55 -59.16 18.16
N GLY A 44 14.93 -59.16 16.96
CA GLY A 44 15.41 -59.67 15.66
C GLY A 44 14.57 -59.27 14.43
N ARG A 45 15.00 -59.77 13.25
CA ARG A 45 14.36 -59.72 11.91
C ARG A 45 13.41 -60.97 11.73
N PRO A 46 12.76 -61.28 10.57
CA PRO A 46 12.86 -60.69 9.22
C PRO A 46 11.57 -60.60 8.34
N SER A 47 11.73 -59.98 7.15
CA SER A 47 11.18 -60.30 5.80
C SER A 47 9.79 -60.97 5.64
N SER A 48 8.96 -60.64 4.63
CA SER A 48 9.33 -60.55 3.21
C SER A 48 8.23 -59.96 2.30
N GLN A 49 8.67 -59.48 1.13
CA GLN A 49 8.02 -59.37 -0.19
C GLN A 49 6.52 -59.72 -0.34
N PHE A 50 5.80 -58.88 -1.11
CA PHE A 50 4.63 -59.31 -1.88
C PHE A 50 4.71 -58.86 -3.34
N THR A 51 4.39 -59.79 -4.24
CA THR A 51 4.45 -59.66 -5.71
C THR A 51 3.08 -59.34 -6.31
N HIS A 52 3.08 -58.77 -7.51
CA HIS A 52 1.87 -58.51 -8.32
C HIS A 52 1.07 -59.78 -8.66
N SER A 53 -0.26 -59.66 -8.77
CA SER A 53 -0.95 -60.07 -10.00
C SER A 53 -2.34 -59.43 -10.12
N THR A 54 -2.79 -59.28 -11.37
CA THR A 54 -4.06 -58.67 -11.79
C THR A 54 -5.22 -59.66 -11.81
N THR A 55 -6.45 -59.23 -11.51
CA THR A 55 -7.66 -59.68 -12.24
C THR A 55 -8.78 -58.64 -12.18
N SER A 56 -9.55 -58.55 -13.26
CA SER A 56 -10.66 -57.62 -13.48
C SER A 56 -12.00 -58.11 -12.89
N LYS A 57 -12.88 -57.18 -12.51
CA LYS A 57 -14.33 -57.28 -12.80
C LYS A 57 -15.07 -55.95 -12.59
N THR A 58 -15.82 -55.56 -13.60
CA THR A 58 -16.81 -54.47 -13.59
C THR A 58 -18.08 -54.87 -12.84
N LEU A 59 -18.73 -53.94 -12.12
CA LEU A 59 -20.17 -54.02 -11.83
C LEU A 59 -20.74 -52.67 -11.40
N ASN A 60 -21.62 -52.11 -12.24
CA ASN A 60 -22.52 -51.01 -11.87
C ASN A 60 -23.51 -51.45 -10.80
N LYS A 61 -23.93 -50.54 -9.91
CA LYS A 61 -25.31 -50.52 -9.36
C LYS A 61 -25.71 -49.11 -8.89
N PRO A 62 -27.00 -48.73 -8.97
CA PRO A 62 -27.45 -47.33 -8.86
C PRO A 62 -27.98 -46.95 -7.48
N TYR A 63 -28.12 -45.64 -7.24
CA TYR A 63 -28.89 -45.08 -6.13
C TYR A 63 -30.41 -45.05 -6.44
N PRO A 64 -31.29 -45.15 -5.43
CA PRO A 64 -32.74 -45.28 -5.64
C PRO A 64 -33.48 -43.93 -5.81
N PRO A 65 -34.64 -43.91 -6.51
CA PRO A 65 -35.49 -42.73 -6.63
C PRO A 65 -36.56 -42.64 -5.52
N LEU A 66 -37.00 -41.43 -5.20
CA LEU A 66 -38.23 -41.16 -4.43
C LEU A 66 -39.12 -40.12 -5.16
N PRO A 67 -40.44 -40.06 -4.88
CA PRO A 67 -41.40 -40.26 -5.96
C PRO A 67 -42.15 -39.01 -6.42
N THR A 68 -42.65 -39.10 -7.65
CA THR A 68 -43.60 -38.17 -8.27
C THR A 68 -45.04 -38.45 -7.82
N THR A 69 -45.80 -37.41 -7.48
CA THR A 69 -47.27 -37.41 -7.60
C THR A 69 -47.71 -36.25 -8.51
N LYS A 70 -48.84 -36.43 -9.20
CA LYS A 70 -49.29 -35.62 -10.35
C LYS A 70 -50.47 -34.68 -9.97
N PRO A 71 -50.88 -33.74 -10.86
CA PRO A 71 -51.46 -32.47 -10.44
C PRO A 71 -52.99 -32.47 -10.32
N HIS A 72 -53.52 -31.43 -9.67
CA HIS A 72 -54.92 -31.00 -9.84
C HIS A 72 -54.99 -29.66 -10.58
N HIS A 73 -55.76 -29.65 -11.67
CA HIS A 73 -56.25 -28.43 -12.32
C HIS A 73 -57.31 -27.74 -11.44
N PHE A 74 -57.36 -26.40 -11.45
CA PHE A 74 -58.59 -25.63 -11.73
C PHE A 74 -58.24 -24.16 -12.07
N ILE A 75 -58.93 -23.61 -13.07
CA ILE A 75 -58.82 -22.25 -13.66
C ILE A 75 -60.26 -21.91 -14.15
N PRO A 76 -60.65 -20.67 -14.50
CA PRO A 76 -60.49 -19.34 -13.91
C PRO A 76 -61.85 -18.76 -13.42
N SER A 77 -61.94 -17.46 -13.09
CA SER A 77 -63.00 -16.59 -13.65
C SER A 77 -62.69 -15.10 -13.51
N LEU A 78 -63.16 -14.32 -14.50
CA LEU A 78 -63.17 -12.85 -14.52
C LEU A 78 -64.51 -12.30 -13.97
N SER A 79 -64.55 -10.96 -13.83
CA SER A 79 -65.72 -10.07 -13.99
C SER A 79 -66.46 -9.56 -12.74
N ALA A 80 -66.13 -8.29 -12.41
CA ALA A 80 -67.02 -7.13 -12.21
C ALA A 80 -68.53 -7.32 -11.96
N LEU A 81 -69.00 -6.71 -10.85
CA LEU A 81 -70.27 -5.95 -10.66
C LEU A 81 -70.14 -5.22 -9.30
N LEU A 82 -69.89 -3.91 -9.24
CA LEU A 82 -70.82 -2.77 -9.35
C LEU A 82 -71.87 -2.63 -8.23
N LEU A 83 -71.79 -1.49 -7.53
CA LEU A 83 -72.76 -0.81 -6.65
C LEU A 83 -73.24 -1.51 -5.36
N SER A 84 -72.86 -0.93 -4.21
CA SER A 84 -73.82 -0.09 -3.48
C SER A 84 -73.11 0.99 -2.65
N SER A 85 -73.81 2.10 -2.42
CA SER A 85 -73.27 3.36 -1.88
C SER A 85 -73.32 3.45 -0.36
N LYS A 86 -72.28 4.04 0.27
CA LYS A 86 -72.47 4.99 1.38
C LYS A 86 -71.26 5.94 1.54
N ILE A 87 -71.58 7.18 1.89
CA ILE A 87 -70.70 8.36 1.82
C ILE A 87 -69.98 8.54 3.16
N ILE A 88 -68.64 8.56 3.17
CA ILE A 88 -67.85 9.17 4.25
C ILE A 88 -66.63 9.92 3.67
N SER A 89 -66.66 11.25 3.84
CA SER A 89 -65.55 12.22 3.89
C SER A 89 -64.21 11.91 3.20
N SER A 90 -63.91 12.64 2.13
CA SER A 90 -62.61 12.69 1.46
C SER A 90 -61.62 13.63 2.16
N ASN A 91 -60.42 13.15 2.52
CA ASN A 91 -59.25 13.99 2.76
C ASN A 91 -58.13 13.60 1.79
N SER A 92 -58.12 14.23 0.61
CA SER A 92 -57.03 14.06 -0.37
C SER A 92 -55.91 15.06 -0.08
N PHE A 93 -54.74 14.56 0.32
CA PHE A 93 -53.53 15.37 0.40
C PHE A 93 -53.10 15.80 -1.02
N LYS A 94 -53.46 17.02 -1.40
CA LYS A 94 -52.90 17.67 -2.59
C LYS A 94 -51.60 18.37 -2.22
N ILE A 95 -50.47 17.87 -2.73
CA ILE A 95 -49.20 18.60 -2.71
C ILE A 95 -49.37 19.84 -3.59
N ARG A 96 -49.38 21.01 -2.98
CA ARG A 96 -49.57 22.30 -3.65
C ARG A 96 -48.23 22.74 -4.25
N ALA A 97 -48.07 22.58 -5.56
CA ALA A 97 -46.98 23.21 -6.29
C ALA A 97 -47.09 24.73 -6.11
N LEU A 98 -46.08 25.35 -5.49
CA LEU A 98 -45.94 26.79 -5.39
C LEU A 98 -44.85 27.23 -6.38
N TYR A 99 -45.27 27.45 -7.62
CA TYR A 99 -44.65 28.54 -8.39
C TYR A 99 -45.20 29.85 -7.81
N ARG A 100 -44.30 30.76 -7.46
CA ARG A 100 -44.60 32.16 -7.21
C ARG A 100 -43.57 32.98 -7.97
N ASP A 101 -44.06 33.81 -8.87
CA ASP A 101 -43.27 34.80 -9.56
C ASP A 101 -42.70 35.80 -8.53
N PHE A 102 -41.46 36.23 -8.76
CA PHE A 102 -40.79 37.22 -7.91
C PHE A 102 -41.20 38.63 -8.36
N ASP A 103 -41.80 39.39 -7.44
CA ASP A 103 -41.83 40.85 -7.50
C ASP A 103 -40.77 41.44 -6.55
N ASP A 104 -40.23 42.59 -6.93
CA ASP A 104 -38.99 43.17 -6.42
C ASP A 104 -39.23 44.11 -5.22
N SER A 105 -38.50 43.91 -4.10
CA SER A 105 -38.18 44.96 -3.12
C SER A 105 -37.26 44.48 -1.97
N THR A 106 -36.00 44.91 -1.99
CA THR A 106 -35.12 45.30 -0.86
C THR A 106 -35.46 44.83 0.59
N ALA A 107 -34.60 44.01 1.21
CA ALA A 107 -33.93 44.32 2.51
C ALA A 107 -33.07 43.16 3.10
N SER A 108 -31.85 43.52 3.54
CA SER A 108 -30.96 42.81 4.48
C SER A 108 -30.44 41.40 4.13
N GLU A 109 -29.13 41.31 3.94
CA GLU A 109 -28.38 40.07 3.82
C GLU A 109 -28.27 39.35 5.17
N LYS A 110 -28.94 38.19 5.29
CA LYS A 110 -28.55 37.11 6.20
C LYS A 110 -28.59 35.82 5.41
N GLU A 111 -27.45 35.13 5.30
CA GLU A 111 -27.32 33.91 4.50
C GLU A 111 -28.24 32.80 5.01
N SER A 112 -29.41 32.67 4.40
CA SER A 112 -30.29 31.53 4.59
C SER A 112 -29.68 30.30 3.91
N ARG A 113 -28.92 29.50 4.66
CA ARG A 113 -28.44 28.19 4.18
C ARG A 113 -29.65 27.39 3.65
N PRO A 114 -29.63 26.91 2.39
CA PRO A 114 -30.76 26.16 1.86
C PRO A 114 -30.95 24.87 2.67
N PHE A 115 -32.20 24.60 3.07
CA PHE A 115 -32.55 23.43 3.88
C PHE A 115 -32.43 22.10 3.10
N PHE A 116 -32.23 22.18 1.79
CA PHE A 116 -32.06 21.05 0.88
C PHE A 116 -30.57 20.85 0.53
N PRO A 117 -30.09 19.59 0.40
CA PRO A 117 -28.71 19.31 0.06
C PRO A 117 -28.37 19.89 -1.32
N ILE A 118 -27.31 20.68 -1.39
CA ILE A 118 -26.78 21.18 -2.66
C ILE A 118 -26.08 20.00 -3.36
N LEU A 119 -26.60 19.61 -4.52
CA LEU A 119 -25.96 18.63 -5.38
C LEU A 119 -24.86 19.32 -6.19
N HIS A 120 -23.62 18.90 -5.99
CA HIS A 120 -22.51 19.30 -6.85
C HIS A 120 -22.29 18.20 -7.89
N SER A 121 -22.44 18.54 -9.17
CA SER A 121 -22.20 17.64 -10.29
C SER A 121 -21.18 18.26 -11.25
N VAL A 122 -20.18 17.49 -11.66
CA VAL A 122 -19.12 17.89 -12.61
C VAL A 122 -18.97 16.78 -13.66
N LYS A 123 -18.79 17.17 -14.92
CA LYS A 123 -18.43 16.27 -16.01
C LYS A 123 -16.92 16.37 -16.24
N ILE A 124 -16.22 15.26 -16.16
CA ILE A 124 -14.76 15.19 -16.34
C ILE A 124 -14.47 14.45 -17.66
N PRO A 125 -13.66 15.01 -18.57
CA PRO A 125 -13.29 14.33 -19.81
C PRO A 125 -12.31 13.18 -19.52
N VAL A 126 -12.54 12.03 -20.16
CA VAL A 126 -11.70 10.83 -20.07
C VAL A 126 -11.59 10.21 -21.46
N GLY A 127 -10.49 10.48 -22.16
CA GLY A 127 -10.38 10.15 -23.59
C GLY A 127 -11.50 10.85 -24.39
N ASP A 128 -12.22 10.07 -25.20
CA ASP A 128 -13.32 10.57 -26.03
C ASP A 128 -14.67 10.66 -25.29
N ARG A 129 -14.75 10.19 -24.03
CA ARG A 129 -15.98 10.16 -23.22
C ARG A 129 -15.88 11.08 -21.99
N HIS A 130 -16.98 11.18 -21.23
CA HIS A 130 -17.04 12.01 -20.02
C HIS A 130 -17.62 11.20 -18.87
N ILE A 131 -16.90 11.14 -17.75
CA ILE A 131 -17.45 10.61 -16.50
C ILE A 131 -18.22 11.72 -15.76
N ILE A 132 -19.28 11.34 -15.05
CA ILE A 132 -20.09 12.25 -14.24
C ILE A 132 -19.77 12.00 -12.77
N VAL A 133 -19.31 13.04 -12.08
CA VAL A 133 -18.99 13.03 -10.65
C VAL A 133 -20.06 13.80 -9.89
N GLU A 134 -20.68 13.17 -8.90
CA GLU A 134 -21.75 13.73 -8.06
C GLU A 134 -21.39 13.62 -6.57
N THR A 135 -21.58 14.70 -5.81
CA THR A 135 -21.38 14.72 -4.35
C THR A 135 -22.38 15.65 -3.64
N GLY A 136 -22.50 15.51 -2.31
CA GLY A 136 -23.38 16.31 -1.44
C GLY A 136 -24.75 15.69 -1.12
N GLN A 137 -25.28 14.80 -1.96
CA GLN A 137 -26.61 14.20 -1.74
C GLN A 137 -26.57 12.86 -0.98
N ILE A 138 -25.67 11.95 -1.37
CA ILE A 138 -25.53 10.59 -0.79
C ILE A 138 -24.31 10.55 0.12
N GLY A 139 -24.37 9.79 1.23
CA GLY A 139 -23.22 9.56 2.10
C GLY A 139 -22.82 10.74 3.00
N ARG A 140 -23.73 11.68 3.27
CA ARG A 140 -23.45 12.95 3.99
C ARG A 140 -22.85 12.83 5.41
N GLN A 141 -22.92 11.65 6.03
CA GLN A 141 -22.31 11.37 7.33
C GLN A 141 -20.85 10.87 7.23
N ALA A 142 -20.40 10.47 6.03
CA ALA A 142 -19.02 10.08 5.80
C ALA A 142 -18.10 11.31 5.79
N SER A 143 -16.81 11.10 6.07
CA SER A 143 -15.80 12.16 5.99
C SER A 143 -15.68 12.68 4.55
N GLY A 144 -15.82 11.80 3.54
CA GLY A 144 -16.04 12.18 2.14
C GLY A 144 -16.90 11.14 1.42
N SER A 145 -17.69 11.56 0.43
CA SER A 145 -18.52 10.66 -0.38
C SER A 145 -18.68 11.16 -1.82
N VAL A 146 -18.72 10.23 -2.76
CA VAL A 146 -18.88 10.51 -4.19
C VAL A 146 -19.65 9.40 -4.89
N VAL A 147 -20.44 9.77 -5.90
CA VAL A 147 -20.93 8.85 -6.92
C VAL A 147 -20.26 9.22 -8.23
N VAL A 148 -19.62 8.25 -8.89
CA VAL A 148 -19.04 8.42 -10.23
C VAL A 148 -19.76 7.50 -11.20
N LYS A 149 -20.11 8.03 -12.37
CA LYS A 149 -20.84 7.32 -13.43
C LYS A 149 -20.04 7.38 -14.73
N ASP A 150 -19.91 6.24 -15.41
CA ASP A 150 -19.41 6.13 -16.78
C ASP A 150 -20.42 5.29 -17.57
N GLY A 151 -21.04 5.88 -18.59
CA GLY A 151 -22.22 5.29 -19.23
C GLY A 151 -23.35 5.03 -18.23
N GLU A 152 -23.76 3.76 -18.12
CA GLU A 152 -24.75 3.28 -17.14
C GLU A 152 -24.09 2.59 -15.93
N THR A 153 -22.77 2.41 -15.94
CA THR A 153 -22.01 1.89 -14.78
C THR A 153 -21.85 2.97 -13.71
N ILE A 154 -22.24 2.63 -12.47
CA ILE A 154 -22.28 3.56 -11.32
C ILE A 154 -21.48 2.98 -10.16
N VAL A 155 -20.47 3.71 -9.71
CA VAL A 155 -19.68 3.40 -8.51
C VAL A 155 -19.92 4.47 -7.45
N TYR A 156 -20.29 4.04 -6.25
CA TYR A 156 -20.37 4.89 -5.06
C TYR A 156 -19.18 4.61 -4.15
N THR A 157 -18.45 5.65 -3.75
CA THR A 157 -17.31 5.51 -2.85
C THR A 157 -17.44 6.48 -1.68
N SER A 158 -17.20 5.98 -0.47
CA SER A 158 -17.20 6.76 0.77
C SER A 158 -15.94 6.51 1.58
N VAL A 159 -15.43 7.57 2.19
CA VAL A 159 -14.27 7.59 3.09
C VAL A 159 -14.76 7.97 4.47
N CYS A 160 -14.48 7.13 5.46
CA CYS A 160 -14.78 7.37 6.87
C CYS A 160 -13.48 7.44 7.66
N LEU A 161 -13.41 8.39 8.58
CA LEU A 161 -12.31 8.60 9.52
C LEU A 161 -12.76 8.24 10.94
N SER A 162 -11.89 7.65 11.74
CA SER A 162 -12.08 7.56 13.20
C SER A 162 -11.79 8.90 13.87
N ASP A 163 -12.69 9.37 14.74
CA ASP A 163 -12.49 10.59 15.54
C ASP A 163 -11.27 10.46 16.48
N VAL A 164 -11.03 9.25 16.99
CA VAL A 164 -9.91 8.92 17.88
C VAL A 164 -8.74 8.34 17.06
N PRO A 165 -7.51 8.87 17.18
CA PRO A 165 -6.34 8.27 16.53
C PRO A 165 -5.99 6.93 17.16
N SER A 166 -5.48 5.99 16.36
CA SER A 166 -4.88 4.76 16.88
C SER A 166 -3.57 5.05 17.61
N GLU A 167 -3.05 4.06 18.33
CA GLU A 167 -1.67 4.10 18.82
C GLU A 167 -0.70 4.42 17.66
N PRO A 168 0.35 5.24 17.89
CA PRO A 168 1.33 5.54 16.87
C PRO A 168 1.95 4.25 16.31
N SER A 169 2.11 4.20 15.00
CA SER A 169 2.57 3.00 14.32
C SER A 169 3.49 3.28 13.14
N ASP A 170 4.09 2.20 12.66
CA ASP A 170 5.02 2.15 11.56
C ASP A 170 4.36 2.29 10.16
N PHE A 171 3.02 2.31 10.13
CA PHE A 171 2.19 2.35 8.93
C PHE A 171 0.94 3.21 9.14
N PHE A 172 0.38 3.73 8.04
CA PHE A 172 -0.90 4.44 8.04
C PHE A 172 -2.07 3.44 8.10
N PRO A 173 -2.96 3.51 9.12
CA PRO A 173 -4.08 2.58 9.30
C PRO A 173 -5.21 2.84 8.29
N MET A 174 -4.97 2.42 7.03
CA MET A 174 -5.94 2.49 5.94
C MET A 174 -6.43 1.11 5.54
N SER A 175 -7.75 0.96 5.48
CA SER A 175 -8.43 -0.22 4.91
C SER A 175 -9.22 0.17 3.66
N VAL A 176 -9.19 -0.69 2.65
CA VAL A 176 -9.89 -0.49 1.37
C VAL A 176 -10.75 -1.70 1.09
N ASN A 177 -12.07 -1.51 1.04
CA ASN A 177 -13.04 -2.54 0.68
C ASN A 177 -13.76 -2.15 -0.61
N TYR A 178 -13.56 -2.95 -1.66
CA TYR A 178 -14.30 -2.86 -2.90
C TYR A 178 -15.31 -4.02 -2.96
N GLN A 179 -16.58 -3.74 -3.26
CA GLN A 179 -17.62 -4.74 -3.37
C GLN A 179 -18.55 -4.47 -4.55
N GLU A 180 -18.69 -5.46 -5.40
CA GLU A 180 -19.71 -5.53 -6.43
C GLU A 180 -21.03 -6.03 -5.83
N ARG A 181 -22.12 -5.30 -6.04
CA ARG A 181 -23.44 -5.72 -5.57
C ARG A 181 -24.08 -6.65 -6.58
N PHE A 182 -24.67 -7.76 -6.14
CA PHE A 182 -25.48 -8.63 -7.00
C PHE A 182 -26.71 -7.93 -7.59
N SER A 183 -27.10 -6.76 -7.10
CA SER A 183 -28.14 -5.92 -7.70
C SER A 183 -27.64 -5.03 -8.85
N ALA A 184 -26.33 -4.96 -9.08
CA ALA A 184 -25.73 -4.09 -10.09
C ALA A 184 -25.82 -4.68 -11.51
N ALA A 185 -25.86 -6.02 -11.64
CA ALA A 185 -26.00 -6.76 -12.87
C ALA A 185 -26.88 -8.01 -12.64
N VAL A 186 -27.67 -8.40 -13.63
CA VAL A 186 -28.73 -9.43 -13.45
C VAL A 186 -28.21 -10.86 -13.57
N GLU A 187 -27.15 -11.12 -14.35
CA GLU A 187 -26.55 -12.44 -14.56
C GLU A 187 -25.00 -12.36 -14.72
N ASP A 188 -24.32 -13.51 -14.56
CA ASP A 188 -22.88 -13.80 -14.73
C ASP A 188 -21.80 -12.94 -14.02
N PHE A 189 -22.15 -11.88 -13.31
CA PHE A 189 -21.21 -11.00 -12.60
C PHE A 189 -20.65 -11.60 -11.28
N LEU A 190 -20.28 -12.88 -11.26
CA LEU A 190 -20.01 -13.66 -10.04
C LEU A 190 -18.65 -14.38 -10.01
N SER A 191 -17.62 -13.70 -10.51
CA SER A 191 -16.22 -14.07 -10.27
C SER A 191 -15.67 -13.34 -9.03
N GLY A 192 -16.03 -13.79 -7.82
CA GLY A 192 -15.60 -13.19 -6.53
C GLY A 192 -14.07 -13.13 -6.26
N ARG A 193 -13.24 -13.46 -7.25
CA ARG A 193 -11.79 -13.22 -7.30
C ARG A 193 -11.44 -11.80 -7.77
N GLU A 194 -12.30 -11.16 -8.54
CA GLU A 194 -11.99 -9.88 -9.20
C GLU A 194 -11.98 -8.72 -8.20
N GLY A 195 -13.00 -8.62 -7.34
CA GLY A 195 -13.03 -7.59 -6.31
C GLY A 195 -11.82 -7.55 -5.35
N GLN A 196 -11.13 -8.68 -5.12
CA GLN A 196 -9.87 -8.70 -4.34
C GLN A 196 -8.70 -8.03 -5.08
N ARG A 197 -8.69 -8.03 -6.41
CA ARG A 197 -7.70 -7.32 -7.23
C ARG A 197 -7.99 -5.81 -7.17
N THR A 198 -9.24 -5.42 -7.38
CA THR A 198 -9.64 -4.01 -7.42
C THR A 198 -9.41 -3.28 -6.08
N MET A 199 -9.56 -3.96 -4.93
CA MET A 199 -9.11 -3.45 -3.61
C MET A 199 -7.62 -3.02 -3.64
N ARG A 200 -6.74 -3.82 -4.24
CA ARG A 200 -5.30 -3.54 -4.31
C ARG A 200 -4.97 -2.46 -5.35
N LEU A 201 -5.71 -2.41 -6.46
CA LEU A 201 -5.59 -1.34 -7.45
C LEU A 201 -5.91 0.04 -6.86
N ILE A 202 -6.85 0.10 -5.91
CA ILE A 202 -7.20 1.33 -5.16
C ILE A 202 -6.16 1.64 -4.06
N ASP A 203 -5.74 0.63 -3.27
CA ASP A 203 -4.82 0.84 -2.13
C ASP A 203 -3.41 1.29 -2.56
N ARG A 204 -2.84 0.64 -3.59
CA ARG A 204 -1.47 0.86 -4.08
C ARG A 204 -1.15 2.32 -4.43
N PRO A 205 -1.97 3.07 -5.19
CA PRO A 205 -1.71 4.48 -5.50
C PRO A 205 -2.05 5.43 -4.34
N LEU A 206 -3.08 5.15 -3.53
CA LEU A 206 -3.48 6.03 -2.42
C LEU A 206 -2.45 6.04 -1.28
N ARG A 207 -2.01 4.85 -0.85
CA ARG A 207 -1.18 4.67 0.35
C ARG A 207 0.12 5.52 0.37
N PRO A 208 0.85 5.74 -0.75
CA PRO A 208 2.01 6.64 -0.80
C PRO A 208 1.72 8.14 -0.65
N THR A 209 0.48 8.61 -0.89
CA THR A 209 0.14 10.05 -0.86
C THR A 209 -0.31 10.57 0.51
N MET A 210 -0.56 9.65 1.44
CA MET A 210 -0.96 9.92 2.81
C MET A 210 0.23 10.45 3.61
N LEU A 211 0.03 11.53 4.36
CA LEU A 211 1.10 12.10 5.16
C LEU A 211 1.48 11.18 6.34
N LYS A 212 2.78 11.08 6.63
CA LYS A 212 3.29 10.33 7.78
C LYS A 212 2.91 11.04 9.07
N GLY A 213 2.72 10.27 10.14
CA GLY A 213 2.31 10.81 11.45
C GLY A 213 0.81 11.00 11.63
N PHE A 214 0.01 10.74 10.59
CA PHE A 214 -1.45 10.71 10.69
C PHE A 214 -1.90 9.29 11.11
N TYR A 215 -2.57 9.18 12.26
CA TYR A 215 -2.90 7.89 12.89
C TYR A 215 -4.40 7.61 13.03
N HIS A 216 -5.26 8.41 12.40
CA HIS A 216 -6.69 8.15 12.37
C HIS A 216 -7.02 7.01 11.41
N GLU A 217 -7.69 5.96 11.91
CA GLU A 217 -8.11 4.84 11.06
C GLU A 217 -9.02 5.36 9.94
N THR A 218 -8.63 5.06 8.70
CA THR A 218 -9.28 5.55 7.49
C THR A 218 -9.82 4.37 6.70
N GLN A 219 -11.13 4.28 6.59
CA GLN A 219 -11.82 3.23 5.82
C GLN A 219 -12.35 3.79 4.51
N ILE A 220 -11.97 3.16 3.40
CA ILE A 220 -12.48 3.46 2.06
C ILE A 220 -13.40 2.31 1.64
N LEU A 221 -14.68 2.61 1.45
CA LEU A 221 -15.69 1.67 0.96
C LEU A 221 -16.11 2.07 -0.45
N SER A 222 -15.93 1.17 -1.42
CA SER A 222 -16.33 1.39 -2.81
C SER A 222 -17.31 0.30 -3.25
N TRP A 223 -18.50 0.71 -3.68
CA TRP A 223 -19.58 -0.19 -4.11
C TRP A 223 -19.98 0.08 -5.55
N VAL A 224 -19.97 -0.97 -6.38
CA VAL A 224 -20.63 -0.93 -7.70
C VAL A 224 -22.13 -1.06 -7.47
N LEU A 225 -22.89 -0.04 -7.85
CA LEU A 225 -24.35 0.03 -7.69
C LEU A 225 -25.10 -0.39 -8.95
N SER A 226 -24.50 -0.16 -10.11
CA SER A 226 -25.00 -0.55 -11.44
C SER A 226 -23.80 -0.85 -12.33
N TYR A 227 -23.92 -1.87 -13.18
CA TYR A 227 -22.91 -2.25 -14.17
C TYR A 227 -23.59 -2.60 -15.49
N ASP A 228 -23.08 -2.04 -16.59
CA ASP A 228 -23.70 -2.09 -17.92
C ASP A 228 -23.07 -3.13 -18.86
N GLY A 229 -22.07 -3.89 -18.40
CA GLY A 229 -21.35 -4.88 -19.21
C GLY A 229 -20.27 -4.29 -20.12
N LEU A 230 -20.25 -2.97 -20.33
CA LEU A 230 -19.40 -2.30 -21.32
C LEU A 230 -18.29 -1.45 -20.67
N HIS A 231 -18.57 -0.79 -19.55
CA HIS A 231 -17.63 0.12 -18.87
C HIS A 231 -17.08 -0.55 -17.61
N SER A 232 -15.83 -1.03 -17.66
CA SER A 232 -15.23 -1.74 -16.54
C SER A 232 -15.10 -0.84 -15.29
N PRO A 233 -15.62 -1.27 -14.11
CA PRO A 233 -15.67 -0.46 -12.91
C PRO A 233 -14.31 -0.22 -12.24
N ASP A 234 -13.26 -0.98 -12.59
CA ASP A 234 -11.94 -0.91 -11.93
C ASP A 234 -11.33 0.50 -11.92
N SER A 235 -11.19 1.10 -13.11
CA SER A 235 -10.58 2.43 -13.27
C SER A 235 -11.45 3.53 -12.65
N LEU A 236 -12.77 3.34 -12.74
CA LEU A 236 -13.77 4.23 -12.16
C LEU A 236 -13.71 4.20 -10.63
N ALA A 237 -13.51 3.03 -10.02
CA ALA A 237 -13.39 2.87 -8.57
C ALA A 237 -12.08 3.44 -8.01
N VAL A 238 -10.96 3.33 -8.73
CA VAL A 238 -9.71 4.01 -8.37
C VAL A 238 -9.88 5.52 -8.39
N THR A 239 -10.50 6.06 -9.45
CA THR A 239 -10.77 7.49 -9.58
C THR A 239 -11.78 7.98 -8.53
N ALA A 240 -12.84 7.22 -8.26
CA ALA A 240 -13.84 7.54 -7.23
C ALA A 240 -13.23 7.55 -5.82
N ALA A 241 -12.35 6.60 -5.49
CA ALA A 241 -11.61 6.60 -4.23
C ALA A 241 -10.66 7.80 -4.11
N GLY A 242 -9.94 8.15 -5.18
CA GLY A 242 -9.12 9.36 -5.25
C GLY A 242 -9.92 10.64 -4.99
N ILE A 243 -11.08 10.80 -5.62
CA ILE A 243 -11.99 11.94 -5.42
C ILE A 243 -12.55 11.96 -3.99
N ALA A 244 -13.01 10.83 -3.47
CA ALA A 244 -13.62 10.75 -2.13
C ALA A 244 -12.61 11.11 -1.02
N VAL A 245 -11.35 10.69 -1.18
CA VAL A 245 -10.25 11.08 -0.28
C VAL A 245 -9.88 12.57 -0.48
N ALA A 246 -9.84 13.06 -1.71
CA ALA A 246 -9.55 14.47 -1.97
C ALA A 246 -10.60 15.41 -1.35
N LEU A 247 -11.87 15.03 -1.36
CA LEU A 247 -12.99 15.76 -0.74
C LEU A 247 -13.04 15.66 0.80
N SER A 248 -12.46 14.61 1.40
CA SER A 248 -12.54 14.36 2.84
C SER A 248 -11.56 15.21 3.66
N GLU A 249 -11.64 15.12 4.98
CA GLU A 249 -10.72 15.76 5.92
C GLU A 249 -9.30 15.13 5.94
N VAL A 250 -9.11 13.96 5.32
CA VAL A 250 -7.84 13.20 5.33
C VAL A 250 -6.70 14.01 4.67
N PRO A 251 -5.56 14.22 5.35
CA PRO A 251 -4.44 14.98 4.84
C PRO A 251 -3.66 14.19 3.77
N THR A 252 -4.03 14.40 2.50
CA THR A 252 -3.32 13.89 1.33
C THR A 252 -2.47 14.96 0.66
N THR A 253 -1.36 14.52 0.05
CA THR A 253 -0.45 15.41 -0.69
C THR A 253 -1.03 15.85 -2.04
N ASN A 254 -1.53 14.88 -2.82
CA ASN A 254 -2.00 15.07 -4.19
C ASN A 254 -3.33 14.34 -4.40
N THR A 255 -4.16 14.85 -5.31
CA THR A 255 -5.31 14.13 -5.87
C THR A 255 -4.84 12.98 -6.79
N ILE A 256 -5.58 11.87 -6.79
CA ILE A 256 -5.28 10.67 -7.59
C ILE A 256 -6.44 10.36 -8.55
N ALA A 257 -6.08 9.91 -9.75
CA ALA A 257 -6.98 9.30 -10.72
C ALA A 257 -6.41 7.97 -11.25
N GLY A 258 -7.29 7.11 -11.77
CA GLY A 258 -6.95 5.84 -12.40
C GLY A 258 -7.57 5.69 -13.79
N VAL A 259 -6.78 5.24 -14.77
CA VAL A 259 -7.19 5.03 -16.16
C VAL A 259 -6.66 3.69 -16.67
N ARG A 260 -7.41 3.06 -17.59
CA ARG A 260 -6.98 1.86 -18.31
C ARG A 260 -6.64 2.23 -19.76
N ILE A 261 -5.61 1.62 -20.34
CA ILE A 261 -5.18 1.88 -21.71
C ILE A 261 -5.21 0.60 -22.53
N GLY A 262 -5.88 0.68 -23.68
CA GLY A 262 -5.84 -0.31 -24.74
C GLY A 262 -4.91 0.11 -25.89
N LEU A 263 -4.46 -0.87 -26.68
CA LEU A 263 -3.78 -0.69 -27.96
C LEU A 263 -4.54 -1.47 -29.04
N ILE A 264 -5.34 -0.76 -29.83
CA ILE A 264 -6.26 -1.29 -30.84
C ILE A 264 -5.87 -0.67 -32.18
N ASP A 265 -5.63 -1.50 -33.21
CA ASP A 265 -5.16 -1.05 -34.54
C ASP A 265 -4.00 -0.03 -34.48
N ASP A 266 -3.01 -0.32 -33.63
CA ASP A 266 -1.83 0.52 -33.33
C ASP A 266 -2.12 1.90 -32.71
N LYS A 267 -3.35 2.17 -32.28
CA LYS A 267 -3.77 3.38 -31.57
C LYS A 267 -4.00 3.12 -30.08
N PHE A 268 -3.54 4.06 -29.25
CA PHE A 268 -3.83 4.03 -27.82
C PHE A 268 -5.23 4.57 -27.54
N VAL A 269 -6.03 3.82 -26.78
CA VAL A 269 -7.39 4.20 -26.36
C VAL A 269 -7.43 4.30 -24.84
N VAL A 270 -7.91 5.43 -24.31
CA VAL A 270 -8.08 5.66 -22.87
C VAL A 270 -9.46 5.20 -22.44
N ASN A 271 -9.52 4.40 -21.37
CA ASN A 271 -10.71 3.69 -20.90
C ASN A 271 -11.48 3.01 -22.05
N PRO A 272 -10.88 2.03 -22.74
CA PRO A 272 -11.60 1.20 -23.71
C PRO A 272 -12.70 0.41 -23.01
N THR A 273 -13.78 0.16 -23.73
CA THR A 273 -14.87 -0.73 -23.31
C THR A 273 -14.42 -2.19 -23.25
N THR A 274 -15.20 -3.06 -22.59
CA THR A 274 -14.96 -4.51 -22.54
C THR A 274 -14.76 -5.11 -23.93
N VAL A 275 -15.61 -4.73 -24.90
CA VAL A 275 -15.58 -5.21 -26.30
C VAL A 275 -14.36 -4.70 -27.07
N GLU A 276 -13.94 -3.46 -26.82
CA GLU A 276 -12.71 -2.89 -27.37
C GLU A 276 -11.47 -3.60 -26.81
N MET A 277 -11.49 -3.96 -25.52
CA MET A 277 -10.39 -4.65 -24.84
C MET A 277 -10.16 -6.08 -25.35
N GLU A 278 -11.21 -6.80 -25.81
CA GLU A 278 -11.06 -8.13 -26.46
C GLU A 278 -10.15 -8.10 -27.70
N ASN A 279 -10.04 -6.95 -28.36
CA ASN A 279 -9.21 -6.76 -29.56
C ASN A 279 -7.89 -6.03 -29.25
N SER A 280 -7.61 -5.74 -27.99
CA SER A 280 -6.46 -4.97 -27.55
C SER A 280 -5.21 -5.83 -27.34
N LYS A 281 -4.05 -5.34 -27.78
CA LYS A 281 -2.73 -5.97 -27.50
C LYS A 281 -2.11 -5.53 -26.17
N LEU A 282 -2.78 -4.64 -25.45
CA LEU A 282 -2.34 -4.01 -24.20
C LEU A 282 -3.53 -3.87 -23.25
N ASP A 283 -3.40 -4.30 -22.01
CA ASP A 283 -4.27 -3.86 -20.91
C ASP A 283 -3.36 -3.28 -19.85
N LEU A 284 -3.34 -1.94 -19.76
CA LEU A 284 -2.48 -1.22 -18.83
C LEU A 284 -3.32 -0.33 -17.93
N MET A 285 -3.51 -0.74 -16.68
CA MET A 285 -4.06 0.09 -15.62
C MET A 285 -2.95 0.98 -15.05
N LEU A 286 -3.20 2.28 -15.06
CA LEU A 286 -2.32 3.33 -14.54
C LEU A 286 -3.08 4.12 -13.49
N ALA A 287 -2.43 4.43 -12.37
CA ALA A 287 -2.96 5.40 -11.41
C ALA A 287 -1.86 6.34 -10.93
N GLY A 288 -2.20 7.62 -10.82
CA GLY A 288 -1.23 8.69 -10.61
C GLY A 288 -1.87 9.98 -10.14
N SER A 289 -1.03 11.01 -10.02
CA SER A 289 -1.40 12.40 -9.73
C SER A 289 -1.02 13.30 -10.89
N GLU A 290 -1.35 14.60 -10.83
CA GLU A 290 -0.96 15.58 -11.87
C GLU A 290 0.55 15.54 -12.22
N THR A 291 1.38 15.33 -11.19
CA THR A 291 2.85 15.35 -11.26
C THR A 291 3.48 14.06 -11.79
N GLY A 292 2.83 12.90 -11.62
CA GLY A 292 3.38 11.62 -12.03
C GLY A 292 2.60 10.40 -11.56
N ILE A 293 2.94 9.26 -12.17
CA ILE A 293 2.32 7.95 -11.96
C ILE A 293 2.84 7.30 -10.68
N LEU A 294 1.94 6.69 -9.92
CA LEU A 294 2.21 6.02 -8.64
C LEU A 294 2.09 4.49 -8.76
N MET A 295 1.24 4.00 -9.66
CA MET A 295 0.92 2.59 -9.80
C MET A 295 0.73 2.23 -11.28
N ILE A 296 1.35 1.12 -11.67
CA ILE A 296 1.18 0.45 -12.96
C ILE A 296 0.85 -1.02 -12.68
N GLU A 297 -0.15 -1.56 -13.37
CA GLU A 297 -0.51 -2.98 -13.39
C GLU A 297 -1.11 -3.32 -14.75
N GLY A 298 -0.71 -4.43 -15.37
CA GLY A 298 -1.18 -4.75 -16.72
C GLY A 298 -0.45 -5.91 -17.38
N TYR A 299 -0.88 -6.23 -18.60
CA TYR A 299 -0.22 -7.18 -19.50
C TYR A 299 -0.13 -6.61 -20.92
N CYS A 300 0.77 -7.14 -21.73
CA CYS A 300 0.85 -6.84 -23.15
C CYS A 300 1.31 -8.06 -23.96
N ASP A 301 0.92 -8.12 -25.23
CA ASP A 301 1.37 -9.16 -26.16
C ASP A 301 2.72 -8.78 -26.79
N PHE A 302 3.80 -9.05 -26.06
CA PHE A 302 5.20 -8.86 -26.48
C PHE A 302 5.51 -7.50 -27.14
N LEU A 303 4.95 -6.41 -26.61
CA LEU A 303 5.16 -5.07 -27.14
C LEU A 303 6.58 -4.54 -26.84
N PRO A 304 7.18 -3.74 -27.74
CA PRO A 304 8.47 -3.10 -27.49
C PRO A 304 8.36 -2.02 -26.40
N GLU A 305 9.45 -1.80 -25.68
CA GLU A 305 9.53 -0.85 -24.56
C GLU A 305 9.10 0.57 -24.95
N GLU A 306 9.42 1.01 -26.17
CA GLU A 306 9.01 2.31 -26.74
C GLU A 306 7.48 2.48 -26.78
N LYS A 307 6.73 1.43 -27.17
CA LYS A 307 5.25 1.46 -27.21
C LYS A 307 4.65 1.47 -25.79
N LEU A 308 5.31 0.83 -24.83
CA LEU A 308 4.89 0.89 -23.42
C LEU A 308 5.12 2.29 -22.82
N LEU A 309 6.24 2.94 -23.14
CA LEU A 309 6.50 4.33 -22.71
C LEU A 309 5.46 5.30 -23.30
N GLN A 310 5.14 5.17 -24.60
CA GLN A 310 4.07 5.98 -25.23
C GLN A 310 2.70 5.76 -24.58
N ALA A 311 2.35 4.52 -24.22
CA ALA A 311 1.12 4.25 -23.47
C ALA A 311 1.12 4.96 -22.10
N ILE A 312 2.23 4.88 -21.37
CA ILE A 312 2.42 5.52 -20.06
C ILE A 312 2.27 7.06 -20.16
N GLU A 313 2.79 7.69 -21.22
CA GLU A 313 2.64 9.13 -21.48
C GLU A 313 1.17 9.52 -21.74
N VAL A 314 0.49 8.82 -22.65
CA VAL A 314 -0.96 9.03 -22.95
C VAL A 314 -1.81 8.87 -21.68
N GLY A 315 -1.44 7.92 -20.82
CA GLY A 315 -2.08 7.73 -19.51
C GLY A 315 -1.86 8.86 -18.54
N GLN A 316 -0.63 9.35 -18.41
CA GLN A 316 -0.32 10.47 -17.52
C GLN A 316 -1.06 11.73 -17.95
N ASP A 317 -1.21 11.98 -19.25
CA ASP A 317 -1.96 13.14 -19.75
C ASP A 317 -3.46 13.03 -19.45
N ALA A 318 -4.05 11.83 -19.57
CA ALA A 318 -5.44 11.59 -19.17
C ALA A 318 -5.65 11.74 -17.64
N VAL A 319 -4.77 11.16 -16.81
CA VAL A 319 -4.77 11.33 -15.35
C VAL A 319 -4.64 12.82 -15.00
N ARG A 320 -3.75 13.56 -15.66
CA ARG A 320 -3.54 15.00 -15.45
C ARG A 320 -4.82 15.80 -15.74
N ALA A 321 -5.56 15.47 -16.80
CA ALA A 321 -6.83 16.10 -17.12
C ALA A 321 -7.89 15.84 -16.03
N ILE A 322 -7.99 14.60 -15.55
CA ILE A 322 -8.92 14.22 -14.47
C ILE A 322 -8.58 14.96 -13.17
N CYS A 323 -7.31 14.91 -12.71
CA CYS A 323 -6.89 15.54 -11.46
C CYS A 323 -7.23 17.03 -11.42
N LYS A 324 -7.03 17.78 -12.52
CA LYS A 324 -7.34 19.21 -12.58
C LYS A 324 -8.81 19.53 -12.34
N GLU A 325 -9.73 18.77 -12.92
CA GLU A 325 -11.16 18.98 -12.70
C GLU A 325 -11.61 18.53 -11.31
N VAL A 326 -10.97 17.49 -10.75
CA VAL A 326 -11.19 17.10 -9.36
C VAL A 326 -10.69 18.18 -8.39
N ASP A 327 -9.53 18.78 -8.62
CA ASP A 327 -9.02 19.87 -7.79
C ASP A 327 -9.91 21.13 -7.87
N ASN A 328 -10.52 21.39 -9.04
CA ASN A 328 -11.54 22.42 -9.22
C ASN A 328 -12.85 22.11 -8.47
N LEU A 329 -13.20 20.84 -8.28
CA LEU A 329 -14.33 20.39 -7.46
C LEU A 329 -13.99 20.50 -5.97
N VAL A 330 -12.81 20.04 -5.54
CA VAL A 330 -12.33 20.12 -4.14
C VAL A 330 -12.26 21.56 -3.65
N LYS A 331 -11.83 22.52 -4.49
CA LYS A 331 -11.88 23.96 -4.17
C LYS A 331 -13.29 24.52 -3.92
N LYS A 332 -14.35 23.84 -4.39
CA LYS A 332 -15.75 24.29 -4.26
C LYS A 332 -16.50 23.61 -3.12
N CYS A 333 -16.26 22.31 -2.87
CA CYS A 333 -17.01 21.53 -1.88
C CYS A 333 -16.17 20.57 -1.03
N GLY A 334 -14.84 20.59 -1.16
CA GLY A 334 -13.93 19.82 -0.31
C GLY A 334 -13.88 20.37 1.11
N LYS A 335 -13.65 19.48 2.08
CA LYS A 335 -13.50 19.83 3.49
C LYS A 335 -12.07 20.31 3.80
N PRO A 336 -11.87 21.12 4.86
CA PRO A 336 -10.52 21.45 5.34
C PRO A 336 -9.78 20.18 5.77
N LYS A 337 -8.47 20.15 5.52
CA LYS A 337 -7.61 18.99 5.82
C LYS A 337 -7.13 19.03 7.28
N MET A 338 -7.18 17.89 7.97
CA MET A 338 -6.68 17.72 9.34
C MET A 338 -5.14 17.61 9.37
N VAL A 339 -4.45 18.69 9.00
CA VAL A 339 -2.98 18.77 9.05
C VAL A 339 -2.49 18.85 10.50
N ASP A 340 -3.25 19.49 11.39
CA ASP A 340 -2.90 19.69 12.81
C ASP A 340 -2.87 18.37 13.62
N SER A 341 -3.53 17.32 13.12
CA SER A 341 -3.56 15.97 13.73
C SER A 341 -2.37 15.09 13.34
N ILE A 342 -1.34 15.65 12.69
CA ILE A 342 -0.13 14.95 12.28
C ILE A 342 0.88 14.96 13.44
N ASN A 343 1.11 13.80 14.04
CA ASN A 343 2.13 13.62 15.07
C ASN A 343 3.44 13.07 14.45
N LEU A 344 4.51 13.87 14.47
CA LEU A 344 5.82 13.48 13.96
C LEU A 344 6.86 13.43 15.10
N PRO A 345 7.79 12.47 15.09
CA PRO A 345 8.89 12.42 16.05
C PRO A 345 9.69 13.73 16.08
N PRO A 346 10.15 14.19 17.26
CA PRO A 346 10.87 15.45 17.40
C PRO A 346 12.16 15.47 16.57
N PRO A 347 12.55 16.61 15.97
CA PRO A 347 13.69 16.68 15.05
C PRO A 347 15.05 16.39 15.71
N GLU A 348 15.14 16.57 17.03
CA GLU A 348 16.34 16.31 17.83
C GLU A 348 16.66 14.81 17.93
N LEU A 349 15.63 13.97 18.06
CA LEU A 349 15.75 12.52 18.13
C LEU A 349 16.47 11.93 16.89
N TYR A 350 16.28 12.53 15.72
CA TYR A 350 17.01 12.14 14.51
C TYR A 350 18.52 12.36 14.63
N LYS A 351 18.96 13.44 15.30
CA LYS A 351 20.39 13.70 15.54
C LYS A 351 20.96 12.70 16.54
N HIS A 352 20.26 12.47 17.65
CA HIS A 352 20.73 11.55 18.70
C HIS A 352 20.82 10.11 18.22
N VAL A 353 19.86 9.64 17.41
CA VAL A 353 19.95 8.32 16.76
C VAL A 353 21.10 8.26 15.75
N GLU A 354 21.38 9.35 15.01
CA GLU A 354 22.55 9.41 14.11
C GLU A 354 23.89 9.42 14.87
N GLU A 355 23.97 10.11 16.01
CA GLU A 355 25.13 10.18 16.91
C GLU A 355 25.41 8.83 17.59
N ILE A 356 24.39 8.11 18.06
CA ILE A 356 24.53 6.81 18.72
C ILE A 356 24.82 5.70 17.70
N ALA A 357 24.05 5.64 16.60
CA ALA A 357 24.01 4.47 15.74
C ALA A 357 24.82 4.60 14.43
N GLY A 358 25.22 5.80 14.01
CA GLY A 358 25.77 6.06 12.67
C GLY A 358 26.95 5.15 12.29
N ASP A 359 27.96 5.06 13.14
CA ASP A 359 29.16 4.25 12.90
C ASP A 359 28.90 2.74 12.92
N GLU A 360 28.01 2.27 13.79
CA GLU A 360 27.60 0.86 13.81
C GLU A 360 26.72 0.52 12.59
N LEU A 361 25.78 1.41 12.19
CA LEU A 361 24.94 1.25 11.01
C LEU A 361 25.78 1.08 9.73
N VAL A 362 26.83 1.88 9.55
CA VAL A 362 27.73 1.74 8.38
C VAL A 362 28.38 0.35 8.34
N LYS A 363 28.83 -0.18 9.48
CA LYS A 363 29.44 -1.52 9.59
C LYS A 363 28.40 -2.63 9.38
N VAL A 364 27.23 -2.54 10.04
CA VAL A 364 26.16 -3.54 9.99
C VAL A 364 25.56 -3.63 8.57
N LEU A 365 25.32 -2.49 7.90
CA LEU A 365 24.78 -2.51 6.55
C LEU A 365 25.73 -3.21 5.56
N GLN A 366 27.05 -3.15 5.74
CA GLN A 366 28.04 -3.80 4.88
C GLN A 366 27.98 -5.34 4.90
N LEU A 367 27.34 -5.96 5.90
CA LEU A 367 27.12 -7.40 5.96
C LEU A 367 26.29 -7.87 4.75
N LYS A 368 26.85 -8.74 3.91
CA LYS A 368 26.20 -9.19 2.66
C LYS A 368 24.95 -10.06 2.92
N ASN A 369 25.09 -11.06 3.79
CA ASN A 369 24.09 -12.09 4.05
C ASN A 369 22.88 -11.53 4.83
N LYS A 370 21.66 -11.82 4.39
CA LYS A 370 20.41 -11.23 4.94
C LYS A 370 20.14 -11.58 6.39
N VAL A 371 20.36 -12.83 6.79
CA VAL A 371 20.08 -13.31 8.15
C VAL A 371 20.96 -12.64 9.22
N PRO A 372 22.31 -12.66 9.14
CA PRO A 372 23.14 -11.97 10.13
C PRO A 372 22.97 -10.46 10.07
N ARG A 373 22.79 -9.84 8.89
CA ARG A 373 22.49 -8.40 8.78
C ARG A 373 21.21 -8.03 9.52
N ARG A 374 20.13 -8.83 9.40
CA ARG A 374 18.88 -8.60 10.13
C ARG A 374 19.09 -8.70 11.64
N LYS A 375 19.77 -9.76 12.12
CA LYS A 375 20.08 -9.92 13.56
C LYS A 375 20.89 -8.74 14.11
N ALA A 376 21.92 -8.30 13.38
CA ALA A 376 22.76 -7.18 13.80
C ALA A 376 22.01 -5.83 13.79
N LEU A 377 21.06 -5.64 12.87
CA LEU A 377 20.18 -4.45 12.90
C LEU A 377 19.23 -4.48 14.11
N SER A 378 18.61 -5.62 14.42
CA SER A 378 17.73 -5.74 15.61
C SER A 378 18.49 -5.53 16.92
N LEU A 379 19.70 -6.09 17.06
CA LEU A 379 20.55 -5.84 18.23
C LEU A 379 20.96 -4.36 18.35
N LEU A 380 21.14 -3.65 17.23
CA LEU A 380 21.45 -2.22 17.25
C LEU A 380 20.20 -1.37 17.57
N GLU A 381 19.03 -1.78 17.09
CA GLU A 381 17.73 -1.19 17.44
C GLU A 381 17.46 -1.31 18.95
N GLU A 382 17.68 -2.50 19.53
CA GLU A 382 17.55 -2.77 20.97
C GLU A 382 18.49 -1.90 21.82
N LYS A 383 19.77 -1.76 21.42
CA LYS A 383 20.72 -0.83 22.08
C LYS A 383 20.27 0.63 22.03
N VAL A 384 19.81 1.08 20.85
CA VAL A 384 19.38 2.48 20.66
C VAL A 384 18.12 2.77 21.47
N LEU A 385 17.23 1.78 21.57
CA LEU A 385 16.05 1.86 22.43
C LEU A 385 16.46 2.04 23.89
N SER A 386 17.26 1.14 24.47
CA SER A 386 17.63 1.22 25.90
C SER A 386 18.34 2.54 26.28
N ILE A 387 19.22 3.05 25.41
CA ILE A 387 19.93 4.32 25.65
C ILE A 387 18.94 5.50 25.68
N LEU A 388 17.93 5.51 24.80
CA LEU A 388 17.02 6.66 24.62
C LEU A 388 15.75 6.59 25.50
N THR A 389 15.41 5.43 26.05
CA THR A 389 14.24 5.22 26.91
C THR A 389 14.59 5.00 28.39
N GLU A 390 15.69 4.30 28.70
CA GLU A 390 16.07 3.96 30.08
C GLU A 390 17.20 4.85 30.62
N GLU A 391 18.30 5.01 29.86
CA GLU A 391 19.46 5.79 30.31
C GLU A 391 19.25 7.31 30.14
N GLY A 392 18.48 7.71 29.12
CA GLY A 392 18.19 9.09 28.74
C GLY A 392 19.36 9.77 28.03
N TYR A 393 19.07 10.50 26.94
CA TYR A 393 20.15 11.10 26.16
C TYR A 393 20.76 12.31 26.89
N VAL A 394 22.07 12.26 27.12
CA VAL A 394 22.86 13.35 27.70
C VAL A 394 23.59 14.08 26.59
N TYR A 395 23.11 15.28 26.24
CA TYR A 395 23.69 16.09 25.18
C TYR A 395 25.16 16.46 25.49
N LYS A 396 26.10 15.95 24.68
CA LYS A 396 27.52 16.33 24.72
C LYS A 396 27.74 17.64 23.97
N GLY A 397 27.19 18.72 24.51
CA GLY A 397 27.40 20.06 24.00
C GLY A 397 28.84 20.54 24.21
N GLU A 398 29.44 21.09 23.15
CA GLU A 398 30.65 21.90 23.28
C GLU A 398 30.39 23.13 24.15
N THR A 399 31.44 23.64 24.79
CA THR A 399 31.35 24.76 25.72
C THR A 399 31.15 26.07 24.96
N CYS A 400 29.93 26.62 24.97
CA CYS A 400 29.63 27.91 24.36
C CYS A 400 29.20 28.94 25.41
N VAL A 401 29.88 30.08 25.42
CA VAL A 401 29.65 31.21 26.34
C VAL A 401 28.56 32.12 25.78
N GLY A 402 27.67 32.61 26.65
CA GLY A 402 26.79 33.75 26.38
C GLY A 402 25.39 33.38 25.89
N ALA A 403 24.45 33.32 26.83
CA ALA A 403 23.02 33.41 26.53
C ALA A 403 22.45 34.59 27.32
N GLU A 404 21.81 35.54 26.63
CA GLU A 404 20.95 36.54 27.27
C GLU A 404 19.69 35.83 27.79
N ILE A 405 19.25 36.20 29.00
CA ILE A 405 18.13 35.57 29.69
C ILE A 405 16.98 36.58 29.76
N THR A 406 15.85 36.26 29.13
CA THR A 406 14.54 36.81 29.54
C THR A 406 13.98 35.94 30.67
N PRO A 407 13.68 36.51 31.85
CA PRO A 407 13.05 35.79 32.93
C PRO A 407 11.53 35.83 32.80
N ASP A 408 10.87 34.67 32.93
CA ASP A 408 9.48 34.62 33.38
C ASP A 408 9.14 33.21 33.90
N MET A 409 8.13 33.12 34.78
CA MET A 409 7.56 31.89 35.36
C MET A 409 8.38 31.15 36.44
N LEU A 410 8.51 31.76 37.62
CA LEU A 410 8.53 31.04 38.91
C LEU A 410 7.63 31.77 39.92
N GLU A 411 6.47 31.16 40.17
CA GLU A 411 5.67 31.21 41.42
C GLU A 411 5.59 29.73 41.88
N ASP A 412 5.47 29.32 43.13
CA ASP A 412 5.85 29.86 44.45
C ASP A 412 5.70 28.66 45.39
N GLU A 413 6.77 28.14 46.02
CA GLU A 413 6.65 27.15 47.10
C GLU A 413 7.65 27.42 48.25
N ASP A 414 7.07 27.92 49.34
CA ASP A 414 7.44 27.82 50.76
C ASP A 414 8.76 28.43 51.27
N GLU A 415 8.63 29.62 51.89
CA GLU A 415 9.55 30.16 52.90
C GLU A 415 9.31 29.50 54.27
N GLU A 416 10.38 29.13 55.00
CA GLU A 416 10.62 29.47 56.43
C GLU A 416 11.88 28.76 56.99
N GLU A 417 12.92 29.54 57.35
CA GLU A 417 13.46 29.66 58.72
C GLU A 417 14.76 30.49 58.72
N GLU A 418 14.83 31.52 59.59
CA GLU A 418 16.00 32.39 59.79
C GLU A 418 17.07 31.74 60.69
N PHE A 419 18.37 32.03 60.45
CA PHE A 419 19.31 32.15 61.59
C PHE A 419 20.55 33.06 61.35
N VAL A 420 20.46 34.31 61.82
CA VAL A 420 21.45 35.15 62.55
C VAL A 420 22.90 35.36 62.00
N VAL A 421 23.29 36.64 61.85
CA VAL A 421 24.37 37.40 62.58
C VAL A 421 24.84 38.61 61.75
N ASP A 422 24.95 39.79 62.38
CA ASP A 422 25.52 41.03 61.80
C ASP A 422 26.99 40.90 61.37
N GLY A 423 27.38 41.48 60.23
CA GLY A 423 28.81 41.59 59.86
C GLY A 423 29.10 42.22 58.49
N GLU A 424 29.51 43.49 58.52
CA GLU A 424 30.35 44.24 57.56
C GLU A 424 30.01 44.27 56.05
N VAL A 425 30.05 45.48 55.49
CA VAL A 425 29.98 45.75 54.04
C VAL A 425 31.38 45.57 53.46
N ASP A 426 31.53 44.64 52.51
CA ASP A 426 32.77 44.46 51.76
C ASP A 426 32.46 44.51 50.25
N GLU A 427 32.98 45.53 49.55
CA GLU A 427 32.77 45.75 48.10
C GLU A 427 33.67 44.78 47.30
N GLY A 428 33.31 43.50 47.27
CA GLY A 428 34.00 42.46 46.52
C GLY A 428 33.35 42.14 45.17
N ASP A 429 34.12 42.20 44.08
CA ASP A 429 33.70 41.81 42.72
C ASP A 429 33.09 40.40 42.68
N VAL A 430 31.76 40.30 42.62
CA VAL A 430 31.03 39.03 42.51
C VAL A 430 31.27 38.40 41.15
N HIS A 431 32.35 37.61 41.06
CA HIS A 431 32.60 36.70 39.95
C HIS A 431 31.55 35.59 39.96
N ILE A 432 30.39 35.84 39.35
CA ILE A 432 29.38 34.81 39.08
C ILE A 432 30.01 33.79 38.13
N LYS A 433 30.55 32.71 38.71
CA LYS A 433 30.98 31.54 37.94
C LYS A 433 29.73 31.01 37.21
N PRO A 434 29.78 30.81 35.88
CA PRO A 434 28.63 30.29 35.15
C PRO A 434 28.27 28.93 35.72
N VAL A 435 27.08 28.83 36.32
CA VAL A 435 26.57 27.57 36.84
C VAL A 435 26.31 26.68 35.63
N LEU A 436 27.17 25.68 35.43
CA LEU A 436 26.96 24.62 34.46
C LEU A 436 25.63 23.93 34.81
N LYS A 437 24.57 24.25 34.06
CA LYS A 437 23.32 23.51 34.12
C LYS A 437 23.66 22.04 33.87
N LYS A 438 23.42 21.18 34.87
CA LYS A 438 23.59 19.73 34.70
C LYS A 438 22.72 19.31 33.52
N PRO A 439 23.25 18.56 32.53
CA PRO A 439 22.44 18.16 31.39
C PRO A 439 21.29 17.29 31.88
N VAL A 440 20.06 17.75 31.64
CA VAL A 440 18.85 16.99 31.95
C VAL A 440 18.74 15.88 30.90
N PRO A 441 18.66 14.60 31.29
CA PRO A 441 18.48 13.51 30.34
C PRO A 441 17.15 13.66 29.60
N THR A 442 17.20 13.70 28.26
CA THR A 442 15.99 13.72 27.42
C THR A 442 15.54 12.28 27.13
N PHE A 443 14.29 11.98 27.46
CA PHE A 443 13.63 10.70 27.21
C PHE A 443 12.67 10.80 26.02
N TYR A 444 12.55 9.73 25.25
CA TYR A 444 11.67 9.66 24.08
C TYR A 444 10.75 8.44 24.15
N SER A 445 9.65 8.44 23.39
CA SER A 445 8.76 7.28 23.34
C SER A 445 9.39 6.13 22.55
N ASP A 446 9.14 4.90 22.99
CA ASP A 446 9.54 3.67 22.29
C ASP A 446 9.20 3.68 20.80
N VAL A 447 8.03 4.22 20.44
CA VAL A 447 7.53 4.21 19.07
C VAL A 447 8.26 5.24 18.23
N ASP A 448 8.49 6.44 18.77
CA ASP A 448 9.26 7.49 18.07
C ASP A 448 10.71 7.04 17.84
N VAL A 449 11.33 6.38 18.82
CA VAL A 449 12.69 5.83 18.68
C VAL A 449 12.74 4.79 17.55
N LYS A 450 11.78 3.86 17.50
CA LYS A 450 11.69 2.84 16.43
C LYS A 450 11.44 3.47 15.05
N LEU A 451 10.51 4.42 14.95
CA LEU A 451 10.21 5.17 13.73
C LEU A 451 11.44 5.92 13.20
N VAL A 452 12.15 6.62 14.08
CA VAL A 452 13.36 7.39 13.72
C VAL A 452 14.51 6.44 13.36
N PHE A 453 14.77 5.39 14.12
CA PHE A 453 15.81 4.40 13.83
C PHE A 453 15.62 3.75 12.44
N LYS A 454 14.38 3.39 12.11
CA LYS A 454 14.00 2.88 10.78
C LYS A 454 14.22 3.93 9.67
N SER A 455 13.88 5.19 9.94
CA SER A 455 14.08 6.31 9.00
C SER A 455 15.56 6.58 8.73
N VAL A 456 16.38 6.67 9.78
CA VAL A 456 17.84 6.84 9.73
C VAL A 456 18.49 5.65 9.02
N THR A 457 18.12 4.42 9.37
CA THR A 457 18.61 3.21 8.67
C THR A 457 18.30 3.25 7.16
N SER A 458 17.11 3.74 6.77
CA SER A 458 16.74 3.95 5.37
C SER A 458 17.61 5.03 4.69
N LYS A 459 17.86 6.15 5.37
CA LYS A 459 18.74 7.25 4.91
C LYS A 459 20.16 6.74 4.63
N TYR A 460 20.77 6.01 5.58
CA TYR A 460 22.11 5.43 5.41
C TYR A 460 22.19 4.38 4.29
N LEU A 461 21.18 3.51 4.17
CA LEU A 461 21.12 2.53 3.08
C LEU A 461 21.00 3.21 1.70
N ARG A 462 20.16 4.25 1.58
CA ARG A 462 20.02 5.05 0.35
C ARG A 462 21.33 5.75 0.01
N LYS A 463 21.93 6.45 0.98
CA LYS A 463 23.23 7.14 0.83
C LYS A 463 24.30 6.21 0.26
N ARG A 464 24.45 5.00 0.83
CA ARG A 464 25.40 4.00 0.34
C ARG A 464 25.14 3.56 -1.11
N ILE A 465 23.88 3.42 -1.53
CA ILE A 465 23.55 2.99 -2.90
C ILE A 465 23.86 4.11 -3.90
N VAL A 466 23.50 5.36 -3.56
CA VAL A 466 23.65 6.53 -4.44
C VAL A 466 25.12 6.97 -4.53
N GLU A 467 25.81 7.13 -3.40
CA GLU A 467 27.20 7.62 -3.37
C GLU A 467 28.22 6.49 -3.55
N GLY A 468 27.97 5.33 -2.93
CA GLY A 468 28.91 4.20 -2.90
C GLY A 468 28.74 3.19 -4.04
N GLY A 469 27.73 3.36 -4.90
CA GLY A 469 27.45 2.51 -6.07
C GLY A 469 27.19 1.02 -5.76
N LYS A 470 27.03 0.65 -4.49
CA LYS A 470 27.00 -0.74 -4.01
C LYS A 470 25.75 -1.06 -3.23
N ARG A 471 25.04 -2.09 -3.66
CA ARG A 471 23.84 -2.63 -3.01
C ARG A 471 24.19 -3.30 -1.68
N SER A 472 23.18 -3.62 -0.87
CA SER A 472 23.37 -4.22 0.47
C SER A 472 24.08 -5.57 0.45
N ASP A 473 23.89 -6.38 -0.61
CA ASP A 473 24.61 -7.63 -0.84
C ASP A 473 26.00 -7.45 -1.50
N GLY A 474 26.39 -6.20 -1.79
CA GLY A 474 27.70 -5.84 -2.35
C GLY A 474 27.75 -5.76 -3.87
N ARG A 475 26.65 -6.09 -4.57
CA ARG A 475 26.52 -6.02 -6.02
C ARG A 475 26.51 -4.59 -6.55
N THR A 476 26.83 -4.43 -7.84
CA THR A 476 26.62 -3.17 -8.58
C THR A 476 25.12 -2.92 -8.85
N LEU A 477 24.79 -1.81 -9.51
CA LEU A 477 23.41 -1.48 -9.87
C LEU A 477 22.82 -2.46 -10.90
N GLU A 478 23.62 -2.87 -11.88
CA GLU A 478 23.24 -3.72 -13.03
C GLU A 478 23.37 -5.23 -12.74
N GLU A 479 24.22 -5.62 -11.78
CA GLU A 479 24.52 -7.02 -11.51
C GLU A 479 23.33 -7.82 -10.95
N ILE A 480 22.93 -8.87 -11.67
CA ILE A 480 21.89 -9.83 -11.27
C ILE A 480 22.48 -10.84 -10.28
N ARG A 481 21.67 -11.38 -9.35
CA ARG A 481 22.11 -12.47 -8.47
C ARG A 481 22.34 -13.75 -9.26
N VAL A 482 23.17 -14.64 -8.75
CA VAL A 482 23.30 -16.02 -9.25
C VAL A 482 21.92 -16.65 -9.43
N ILE A 483 21.72 -17.23 -10.60
CA ILE A 483 20.52 -17.97 -10.99
C ILE A 483 20.89 -19.46 -10.97
N ASP A 484 20.04 -20.25 -10.35
CA ASP A 484 20.06 -21.71 -10.41
C ASP A 484 18.68 -22.20 -10.88
N ALA A 485 18.67 -23.20 -11.75
CA ALA A 485 17.48 -23.60 -12.49
C ALA A 485 17.50 -25.11 -12.78
N GLU A 486 16.64 -25.85 -12.08
CA GLU A 486 16.49 -27.30 -12.22
C GLU A 486 15.08 -27.66 -12.69
N CYS A 487 14.94 -28.76 -13.44
CA CYS A 487 13.68 -29.28 -13.96
C CYS A 487 13.55 -30.78 -13.67
N GLY A 488 12.32 -31.28 -13.51
CA GLY A 488 12.04 -32.70 -13.30
C GLY A 488 12.18 -33.21 -11.85
N LEU A 489 12.30 -32.30 -10.88
CA LEU A 489 12.49 -32.62 -9.46
C LEU A 489 11.39 -33.48 -8.83
N LEU A 490 10.14 -33.34 -9.28
CA LEU A 490 9.00 -34.08 -8.75
C LEU A 490 8.60 -35.22 -9.71
N PRO A 491 8.91 -36.50 -9.40
CA PRO A 491 8.79 -37.62 -10.34
C PRO A 491 7.34 -38.03 -10.68
N ARG A 492 6.34 -37.34 -10.12
CA ARG A 492 4.91 -37.55 -10.38
C ARG A 492 4.21 -36.31 -10.96
N ALA A 493 4.90 -35.18 -11.09
CA ALA A 493 4.34 -33.99 -11.73
C ALA A 493 4.52 -34.09 -13.25
N HIS A 494 3.54 -33.63 -14.03
CA HIS A 494 3.66 -33.55 -15.49
C HIS A 494 4.84 -32.67 -15.94
N GLY A 495 5.12 -31.63 -15.15
CA GLY A 495 6.33 -30.83 -15.21
C GLY A 495 6.59 -30.26 -13.82
N SER A 496 7.86 -30.09 -13.47
CA SER A 496 8.28 -29.43 -12.23
C SER A 496 9.59 -28.69 -12.50
N ALA A 497 9.75 -27.53 -11.87
CA ALA A 497 10.96 -26.74 -11.95
C ALA A 497 11.22 -26.06 -10.59
N LEU A 498 12.49 -25.87 -10.26
CA LEU A 498 12.97 -25.03 -9.18
C LEU A 498 13.84 -23.94 -9.80
N PHE A 499 13.42 -22.69 -9.67
CA PHE A 499 14.17 -21.53 -10.11
C PHE A 499 14.53 -20.71 -8.88
N THR A 500 15.83 -20.60 -8.60
CA THR A 500 16.37 -19.88 -7.44
C THR A 500 17.19 -18.69 -7.93
N ARG A 501 16.93 -17.49 -7.42
CA ARG A 501 17.68 -16.27 -7.76
C ARG A 501 18.29 -15.63 -6.51
N GLY A 502 19.36 -16.26 -6.04
CA GLY A 502 20.04 -15.94 -4.78
C GLY A 502 19.26 -16.44 -3.57
N GLU A 503 18.72 -15.54 -2.76
CA GLU A 503 17.91 -15.87 -1.56
C GLU A 503 16.39 -15.78 -1.84
N THR A 504 15.93 -16.18 -3.03
CA THR A 504 14.53 -16.08 -3.48
C THR A 504 14.22 -17.18 -4.49
#